data_AF-A0A172UKP7-F1
#
_entry.id   AF-A0A172UKP7-F1
#
_cell.length_a   1.000
_cell.length_b   1.000
_cell.length_c   1.000
_cell.angle_alpha   90.00
_cell.angle_beta   90.00
_cell.angle_gamma   90.00
#
_symmetry.space_group_name_H-M   'P 1'
#
loop_
_entity.id
_entity.type
_entity.pdbx_description
1 polymer ?
#
loop_
_entity_poly.entity_id
_entity_poly.type
_entity_poly.pdbx_seq_one_letter_code
_entity_poly.pdbx_strand_id
1 'polypeptide(L)'
;MRRHRFAALLACVALLVSGCGQELRGTPVSVFADPFRVAGMPATDGPTGLRDDAAEPTREVTGTDGGEIDHLAVSSISDIEEFWETAYPETFDDEFTPVSDVISWDADGFDGMFCDTDTYNLVNAAFCHDDETIGWDRGVLLPSLRRANGDMAVTMVLAHEYGHAVQLQAGMITRSTPTLVAEQQADCLAGVYMRWVAEGNSPRFTLSTGDGLNNLLAAMIAFRDPLLNEGAPDVGDDEHGSAFERVSAFQFGFTDGAGSCASMDPAEIKQRRGDLPVLLPEDQSGELQITEDSVRTIMDALNILFEPAEPPELTFEPLDCPDADSDAPVTFCPATNTIAVDLPALELLGAQSDDEDTGLVTGDNTGYSVLVSRYMQSIQHQHGGVELNTARAALRTACLTGVATTKMVDEVNTPDGNTIALTAGDVDEAVSGILLNGLVASDVNGESVPSGFSRIDAFRVGVLGEQERCFKRFP
;
A
#
# COMPACT_ATOMS: atom_id res chain seq x y z
N MET A 1 -33.43 50.52 35.47
CA MET A 1 -32.06 49.94 35.52
C MET A 1 -31.96 48.49 35.03
N ARG A 2 -32.94 47.59 35.27
CA ARG A 2 -32.89 46.18 34.85
C ARG A 2 -32.93 45.95 33.31
N ARG A 3 -33.69 46.75 32.55
CA ARG A 3 -33.77 46.66 31.08
C ARG A 3 -32.50 47.08 30.34
N HIS A 4 -31.77 48.07 30.85
CA HIS A 4 -30.50 48.52 30.23
C HIS A 4 -29.34 47.54 30.48
N ARG A 5 -29.37 46.80 31.60
CA ARG A 5 -28.37 45.75 31.88
C ARG A 5 -28.55 44.52 30.97
N PHE A 6 -29.79 44.16 30.64
CA PHE A 6 -30.08 43.08 29.69
C PHE A 6 -29.67 43.42 28.25
N ALA A 7 -29.92 44.66 27.81
CA ALA A 7 -29.51 45.11 26.47
C ALA A 7 -27.98 45.18 26.33
N ALA A 8 -27.26 45.61 27.37
CA ALA A 8 -25.81 45.64 27.37
C ALA A 8 -25.19 44.21 27.36
N LEU A 9 -25.79 43.25 28.08
CA LEU A 9 -25.33 41.86 28.06
C LEU A 9 -25.53 41.20 26.69
N LEU A 10 -26.69 41.42 26.05
CA LEU A 10 -26.97 40.91 24.70
C LEU A 10 -26.05 41.52 23.64
N ALA A 11 -25.71 42.81 23.76
CA ALA A 11 -24.76 43.46 22.86
C ALA A 11 -23.32 42.93 23.05
N CYS A 12 -22.89 42.66 24.29
CA CYS A 12 -21.59 42.04 24.56
C CYS A 12 -21.52 40.59 24.08
N VAL A 13 -22.59 39.80 24.20
CA VAL A 13 -22.63 38.42 23.67
C VAL A 13 -22.62 38.43 22.13
N ALA A 14 -23.34 39.35 21.47
CA ALA A 14 -23.32 39.47 20.01
C ALA A 14 -21.94 39.92 19.46
N LEU A 15 -21.21 40.77 20.19
CA LEU A 15 -19.84 41.18 19.84
C LEU A 15 -18.78 40.10 20.11
N LEU A 16 -19.06 39.13 20.97
CA LEU A 16 -18.17 37.98 21.23
C LEU A 16 -18.36 36.84 20.21
N VAL A 17 -19.50 36.78 19.50
CA VAL A 17 -19.75 35.79 18.43
C VAL A 17 -19.30 36.28 17.05
N SER A 18 -18.99 37.57 16.89
CA SER A 18 -18.19 38.06 15.75
C SER A 18 -16.69 37.79 15.95
N GLY A 19 -16.36 36.57 16.39
CA GLY A 19 -14.99 36.07 16.32
C GLY A 19 -14.54 36.05 14.87
N CYS A 20 -13.26 36.34 14.64
CA CYS A 20 -12.64 36.46 13.31
C CYS A 20 -12.84 35.18 12.47
N GLY A 21 -13.96 35.07 11.77
CA GLY A 21 -14.13 34.12 10.68
C GLY A 21 -13.31 34.63 9.50
N GLN A 22 -12.07 34.18 9.39
CA GLN A 22 -11.26 34.45 8.22
C GLN A 22 -11.80 33.56 7.10
N GLU A 23 -12.47 34.17 6.12
CA GLU A 23 -12.90 33.45 4.92
C GLU A 23 -11.64 33.00 4.16
N LEU A 24 -11.29 31.71 4.28
CA LEU A 24 -10.26 31.09 3.47
C LEU A 24 -10.80 30.96 2.06
N ARG A 25 -10.47 31.95 1.21
CA ARG A 25 -10.82 31.90 -0.21
C ARG A 25 -9.96 30.84 -0.90
N GLY A 26 -10.62 29.80 -1.40
CA GLY A 26 -10.00 28.72 -2.17
C GLY A 26 -11.04 27.69 -2.56
N THR A 27 -10.68 26.80 -3.47
CA THR A 27 -11.47 25.60 -3.75
C THR A 27 -10.93 24.51 -2.84
N PRO A 28 -11.76 23.88 -1.98
CA PRO A 28 -11.32 22.71 -1.24
C PRO A 28 -10.93 21.63 -2.25
N VAL A 29 -9.67 21.22 -2.21
CA VAL A 29 -9.13 20.14 -3.02
C VAL A 29 -8.69 19.02 -2.09
N SER A 30 -8.89 17.79 -2.55
CA SER A 30 -8.42 16.60 -1.84
C SER A 30 -6.89 16.55 -1.86
N VAL A 31 -6.27 15.96 -0.83
CA VAL A 31 -4.80 15.78 -0.79
C VAL A 31 -4.26 14.93 -1.93
N PHE A 32 -5.12 14.17 -2.61
CA PHE A 32 -4.80 13.35 -3.79
C PHE A 32 -5.20 14.02 -5.12
N ALA A 33 -5.57 15.31 -5.13
CA ALA A 33 -5.99 16.00 -6.35
C ALA A 33 -4.80 16.37 -7.27
N ASP A 34 -3.59 16.43 -6.71
CA ASP A 34 -2.36 16.72 -7.43
C ASP A 34 -1.56 15.41 -7.59
N PRO A 35 -1.40 14.88 -8.82
CA PRO A 35 -0.65 13.66 -9.09
C PRO A 35 0.83 13.71 -8.65
N PHE A 36 1.36 14.91 -8.44
CA PHE A 36 2.74 15.13 -8.01
C PHE A 36 2.85 15.42 -6.51
N ARG A 37 1.83 15.05 -5.72
CA ARG A 37 1.85 15.18 -4.27
C ARG A 37 1.33 13.92 -3.58
N VAL A 38 1.99 13.55 -2.49
CA VAL A 38 1.62 12.44 -1.60
C VAL A 38 1.15 13.04 -0.29
N ALA A 39 -0.15 12.96 -0.04
CA ALA A 39 -0.78 13.48 1.17
C ALA A 39 -0.33 14.93 1.52
N GLY A 40 -0.21 15.78 0.48
CA GLY A 40 0.19 17.19 0.59
C GLY A 40 1.71 17.48 0.46
N MET A 41 2.57 16.46 0.52
CA MET A 41 4.02 16.59 0.29
C MET A 41 4.35 16.46 -1.20
N PRO A 42 5.34 17.17 -1.75
CA PRO A 42 5.79 16.95 -3.13
C PRO A 42 6.27 15.51 -3.34
N ALA A 43 5.83 14.84 -4.41
CA ALA A 43 6.29 13.51 -4.79
C ALA A 43 7.68 13.60 -5.43
N THR A 44 8.72 13.43 -4.62
CA THR A 44 10.11 13.52 -5.05
C THR A 44 10.96 12.38 -4.51
N ASP A 45 11.92 11.95 -5.32
CA ASP A 45 13.01 11.09 -4.89
C ASP A 45 14.02 11.87 -4.05
N GLY A 46 14.84 11.13 -3.30
CA GLY A 46 15.88 11.73 -2.47
C GLY A 46 16.46 10.74 -1.47
N PRO A 47 17.32 11.24 -0.56
CA PRO A 47 17.86 10.43 0.52
C PRO A 47 16.75 9.74 1.30
N THR A 48 16.94 8.45 1.54
CA THR A 48 16.03 7.58 2.31
C THR A 48 16.86 6.67 3.20
N GLY A 49 16.48 6.55 4.47
CA GLY A 49 17.19 5.72 5.45
C GLY A 49 17.76 6.49 6.63
N LEU A 50 18.70 5.87 7.34
CA LEU A 50 19.39 6.47 8.48
C LEU A 50 20.23 7.66 8.00
N ARG A 51 20.15 8.78 8.71
CA ARG A 51 20.87 10.01 8.34
C ARG A 51 22.35 9.92 8.73
N ASP A 52 23.20 10.57 7.94
CA ASP A 52 24.63 10.75 8.28
C ASP A 52 24.83 11.52 9.60
N ASP A 53 23.88 12.39 9.94
CA ASP A 53 23.85 13.19 11.17
C ASP A 53 22.80 12.72 12.17
N ALA A 54 22.41 11.44 12.11
CA ALA A 54 21.40 10.85 12.98
C ALA A 54 21.72 11.06 14.47
N ALA A 55 20.71 11.42 15.25
CA ALA A 55 20.81 11.42 16.70
C ALA A 55 21.11 10.01 17.23
N GLU A 56 21.94 9.94 18.28
CA GLU A 56 22.28 8.66 18.91
C GLU A 56 21.01 7.96 19.44
N PRO A 57 20.96 6.61 19.40
CA PRO A 57 19.89 5.84 20.02
C PRO A 57 19.80 6.09 21.53
N THR A 58 18.58 6.05 22.07
CA THR A 58 18.30 6.29 23.50
C THR A 58 18.12 5.00 24.29
N ARG A 59 17.97 3.86 23.62
CA ARG A 59 17.73 2.56 24.24
C ARG A 59 18.99 1.69 24.31
N GLU A 60 19.10 0.93 25.39
CA GLU A 60 20.04 -0.20 25.47
C GLU A 60 19.35 -1.47 24.93
N VAL A 61 20.11 -2.30 24.22
CA VAL A 61 19.61 -3.54 23.62
C VAL A 61 20.20 -4.74 24.35
N THR A 62 19.35 -5.64 24.81
CA THR A 62 19.78 -6.93 25.36
C THR A 62 20.07 -7.91 24.23
N GLY A 63 21.17 -8.66 24.31
CA GLY A 63 21.53 -9.67 23.29
C GLY A 63 22.19 -9.11 22.02
N THR A 64 22.41 -7.80 21.96
CA THR A 64 23.08 -7.14 20.82
C THR A 64 24.53 -7.59 20.64
N ASP A 65 24.98 -7.63 19.38
CA ASP A 65 26.39 -7.78 19.03
C ASP A 65 27.10 -6.43 18.75
N GLY A 66 26.36 -5.32 18.81
CA GLY A 66 26.83 -3.97 18.50
C GLY A 66 27.07 -3.72 17.00
N GLY A 67 26.56 -4.59 16.13
CA GLY A 67 26.69 -4.50 14.68
C GLY A 67 25.79 -3.44 14.06
N GLU A 68 25.96 -3.23 12.75
CA GLU A 68 25.21 -2.20 12.00
C GLU A 68 23.70 -2.43 11.99
N ILE A 69 23.27 -3.70 11.96
CA ILE A 69 21.85 -4.07 11.96
C ILE A 69 21.20 -3.71 13.29
N ASP A 70 21.85 -4.07 14.40
CA ASP A 70 21.37 -3.68 15.73
C ASP A 70 21.39 -2.17 15.92
N HIS A 71 22.42 -1.47 15.42
CA HIS A 71 22.48 -0.01 15.45
C HIS A 71 21.31 0.62 14.70
N LEU A 72 20.97 0.11 13.51
CA LEU A 72 19.83 0.57 12.71
C LEU A 72 18.50 0.27 13.43
N ALA A 73 18.34 -0.93 13.99
CA ALA A 73 17.13 -1.35 14.69
C ALA A 73 16.89 -0.52 15.95
N VAL A 74 17.90 -0.35 16.81
CA VAL A 74 17.77 0.48 18.02
C VAL A 74 17.59 1.97 17.71
N SER A 75 18.19 2.46 16.61
CA SER A 75 17.90 3.81 16.10
C SER A 75 16.44 3.96 15.73
N SER A 76 15.86 2.93 15.08
CA SER A 76 14.43 2.90 14.70
C SER A 76 13.54 2.94 15.94
N ILE A 77 13.74 2.06 16.92
CA ILE A 77 12.98 2.05 18.18
C ILE A 77 13.06 3.41 18.89
N SER A 78 14.26 3.99 19.00
CA SER A 78 14.45 5.29 19.67
C SER A 78 13.68 6.42 18.98
N ASP A 79 13.59 6.39 17.65
CA ASP A 79 12.87 7.39 16.87
C ASP A 79 11.35 7.21 16.93
N ILE A 80 10.88 5.97 16.92
CA ILE A 80 9.47 5.61 17.08
C ILE A 80 8.97 6.04 18.46
N GLU A 81 9.76 5.80 19.52
CA GLU A 81 9.46 6.25 20.88
C GLU A 81 9.39 7.77 20.96
N GLU A 82 10.37 8.49 20.39
CA GLU A 82 10.39 9.96 20.37
C GLU A 82 9.16 10.55 19.64
N PHE A 83 8.73 9.92 18.55
CA PHE A 83 7.49 10.28 17.88
C PHE A 83 6.26 10.09 18.78
N TRP A 84 6.12 8.91 19.39
CA TRP A 84 4.94 8.59 20.21
C TRP A 84 4.89 9.35 21.54
N GLU A 85 6.03 9.78 22.11
CA GLU A 85 6.08 10.70 23.26
C GLU A 85 5.24 11.97 23.03
N THR A 86 5.14 12.43 21.78
CA THR A 86 4.31 13.58 21.40
C THR A 86 2.96 13.15 20.82
N ALA A 87 2.94 12.22 19.87
CA ALA A 87 1.74 11.88 19.10
C ALA A 87 0.68 11.12 19.92
N TYR A 88 1.11 10.31 20.90
CA TYR A 88 0.22 9.49 21.71
C TYR A 88 -0.72 10.33 22.59
N PRO A 89 -0.25 11.26 23.44
CA PRO A 89 -1.13 12.11 24.24
C PRO A 89 -2.05 13.02 23.40
N GLU A 90 -1.62 13.44 22.21
CA GLU A 90 -2.46 14.21 21.29
C GLU A 90 -3.63 13.39 20.72
N THR A 91 -3.45 12.07 20.57
CA THR A 91 -4.43 11.18 19.95
C THR A 91 -5.33 10.50 20.97
N PHE A 92 -4.77 10.01 22.08
CA PHE A 92 -5.44 9.10 23.01
C PHE A 92 -5.77 9.72 24.38
N ASP A 93 -5.38 10.98 24.63
CA ASP A 93 -5.61 11.70 25.90
C ASP A 93 -5.04 10.97 27.13
N ASP A 94 -3.90 10.28 26.95
CA ASP A 94 -3.15 9.56 28.00
C ASP A 94 -1.63 9.69 27.78
N GLU A 95 -0.80 9.35 28.78
CA GLU A 95 0.66 9.47 28.70
C GLU A 95 1.29 8.27 27.96
N PHE A 96 2.24 8.51 27.06
CA PHE A 96 3.00 7.44 26.39
C PHE A 96 3.95 6.74 27.37
N THR A 97 4.00 5.40 27.30
CA THR A 97 4.96 4.59 28.07
C THR A 97 5.74 3.71 27.08
N PRO A 98 7.06 3.86 26.97
CA PRO A 98 7.89 3.00 26.13
C PRO A 98 7.80 1.52 26.53
N VAL A 99 8.08 0.62 25.58
CA VAL A 99 8.21 -0.82 25.84
C VAL A 99 9.22 -1.12 26.95
N SER A 100 8.99 -2.20 27.67
CA SER A 100 9.75 -2.59 28.87
C SER A 100 11.23 -2.79 28.55
N ASP A 101 11.53 -3.61 27.54
CA ASP A 101 12.89 -3.94 27.11
C ASP A 101 12.97 -4.12 25.59
N VAL A 102 14.19 -3.99 25.06
CA VAL A 102 14.51 -4.14 23.65
C VAL A 102 15.52 -5.27 23.48
N ILE A 103 15.19 -6.26 22.67
CA ILE A 103 15.91 -7.53 22.57
C ILE A 103 16.39 -7.77 21.14
N SER A 104 17.65 -8.16 20.97
CA SER A 104 18.21 -8.61 19.71
C SER A 104 18.68 -10.07 19.84
N TRP A 105 18.40 -10.88 18.84
CA TRP A 105 18.86 -12.28 18.78
C TRP A 105 19.40 -12.66 17.40
N ASP A 106 20.10 -13.79 17.35
CA ASP A 106 20.54 -14.44 16.11
C ASP A 106 19.67 -15.67 15.86
N ALA A 107 18.93 -15.72 14.77
CA ALA A 107 18.17 -16.93 14.43
C ALA A 107 19.08 -18.14 14.13
N ASP A 108 20.34 -17.93 13.71
CA ASP A 108 21.34 -18.99 13.52
C ASP A 108 22.06 -19.37 14.82
N GLY A 109 21.85 -18.59 15.89
CA GLY A 109 22.39 -18.84 17.23
C GLY A 109 21.58 -19.87 18.02
N PHE A 110 22.25 -20.63 18.88
CA PHE A 110 21.61 -21.67 19.70
C PHE A 110 21.21 -21.20 21.11
N ASP A 111 21.49 -19.95 21.45
CA ASP A 111 21.28 -19.40 22.79
C ASP A 111 20.42 -18.13 22.68
N GLY A 112 19.25 -18.13 23.32
CA GLY A 112 18.38 -16.96 23.42
C GLY A 112 16.93 -17.35 23.69
N MET A 113 16.18 -16.42 24.28
CA MET A 113 14.74 -16.57 24.52
C MET A 113 14.07 -15.24 24.23
N PHE A 114 12.95 -15.28 23.52
CA PHE A 114 12.07 -14.14 23.30
C PHE A 114 10.62 -14.59 23.49
N CYS A 115 9.84 -13.86 24.29
CA CYS A 115 8.44 -14.18 24.57
C CYS A 115 8.22 -15.67 24.96
N ASP A 116 8.99 -16.13 25.95
CA ASP A 116 9.01 -17.53 26.42
C ASP A 116 9.27 -18.61 25.34
N THR A 117 9.82 -18.21 24.19
CA THR A 117 10.14 -19.07 23.03
C THR A 117 11.63 -19.04 22.70
N ASP A 118 12.17 -20.18 22.26
CA ASP A 118 13.57 -20.30 21.81
C ASP A 118 13.79 -19.48 20.54
N THR A 119 14.87 -18.71 20.49
CA THR A 119 15.17 -17.83 19.35
C THR A 119 15.86 -18.54 18.18
N TYR A 120 16.28 -19.80 18.35
CA TYR A 120 16.87 -20.59 17.28
C TYR A 120 15.85 -20.89 16.17
N ASN A 121 16.21 -20.60 14.92
CA ASN A 121 15.33 -20.58 13.73
C ASN A 121 14.13 -19.62 13.84
N LEU A 122 14.12 -18.70 14.81
CA LEU A 122 13.10 -17.66 14.88
C LEU A 122 13.52 -16.48 14.00
N VAL A 123 13.30 -16.59 12.69
CA VAL A 123 13.53 -15.49 11.73
C VAL A 123 12.35 -14.54 11.82
N ASN A 124 12.37 -13.64 12.82
CA ASN A 124 11.21 -12.77 13.10
C ASN A 124 11.61 -11.40 13.70
N ALA A 125 10.68 -10.47 13.70
CA ALA A 125 10.63 -9.31 14.59
C ALA A 125 9.26 -9.30 15.24
N ALA A 126 9.16 -8.97 16.52
CA ALA A 126 7.92 -9.15 17.25
C ALA A 126 7.79 -8.24 18.46
N PHE A 127 6.55 -7.86 18.77
CA PHE A 127 6.14 -7.36 20.09
C PHE A 127 5.54 -8.50 20.95
N CYS A 128 6.09 -8.70 22.15
CA CYS A 128 5.57 -9.66 23.11
C CYS A 128 4.54 -9.00 24.03
N HIS A 129 3.30 -9.47 23.96
CA HIS A 129 2.19 -8.92 24.74
C HIS A 129 2.26 -9.27 26.24
N ASP A 130 2.95 -10.35 26.61
CA ASP A 130 2.96 -10.85 28.00
C ASP A 130 3.92 -10.07 28.91
N ASP A 131 5.05 -9.60 28.37
CA ASP A 131 6.06 -8.82 29.11
C ASP A 131 6.33 -7.42 28.52
N GLU A 132 5.58 -7.04 27.48
CA GLU A 132 5.65 -5.74 26.81
C GLU A 132 7.06 -5.43 26.28
N THR A 133 7.76 -6.46 25.79
CA THR A 133 9.07 -6.33 25.14
C THR A 133 8.97 -6.34 23.61
N ILE A 134 9.95 -5.73 22.95
CA ILE A 134 10.09 -5.78 21.50
C ILE A 134 11.43 -6.40 21.14
N GLY A 135 11.50 -7.15 20.04
CA GLY A 135 12.77 -7.65 19.55
C GLY A 135 12.81 -8.03 18.09
N TRP A 136 14.02 -8.36 17.63
CA TRP A 136 14.29 -8.72 16.24
C TRP A 136 15.42 -9.75 16.07
N ASP A 137 15.35 -10.48 14.97
CA ASP A 137 16.44 -11.29 14.41
C ASP A 137 17.41 -10.40 13.62
N ARG A 138 18.63 -10.24 14.15
CA ARG A 138 19.71 -9.52 13.48
C ARG A 138 20.51 -10.40 12.50
N GLY A 139 20.32 -11.72 12.53
CA GLY A 139 21.11 -12.70 11.77
C GLY A 139 20.58 -12.94 10.36
N VAL A 140 19.26 -13.05 10.20
CA VAL A 140 18.63 -13.41 8.92
C VAL A 140 17.61 -12.36 8.48
N LEU A 141 16.59 -12.07 9.31
CA LEU A 141 15.46 -11.23 8.94
C LEU A 141 15.87 -9.80 8.56
N LEU A 142 16.35 -9.01 9.52
CA LEU A 142 16.66 -7.60 9.29
C LEU A 142 17.75 -7.39 8.22
N PRO A 143 18.81 -8.22 8.14
CA PRO A 143 19.75 -8.17 7.02
C PRO A 143 19.08 -8.40 5.66
N SER A 144 18.15 -9.35 5.55
CA SER A 144 17.43 -9.61 4.30
C SER A 144 16.63 -8.39 3.86
N LEU A 145 15.89 -7.77 4.78
CA LEU A 145 15.10 -6.57 4.50
C LEU A 145 15.93 -5.37 4.11
N ARG A 146 17.02 -5.14 4.83
CA ARG A 146 17.93 -4.06 4.52
C ARG A 146 18.54 -4.23 3.12
N ARG A 147 18.85 -5.46 2.72
CA ARG A 147 19.37 -5.76 1.36
C ARG A 147 18.31 -5.54 0.29
N ALA A 148 17.07 -5.99 0.52
CA ALA A 148 15.99 -5.95 -0.45
C ALA A 148 15.47 -4.52 -0.69
N ASN A 149 15.23 -3.76 0.38
CA ASN A 149 14.44 -2.52 0.32
C ASN A 149 15.10 -1.33 1.06
N GLY A 150 16.29 -1.52 1.62
CA GLY A 150 17.06 -0.48 2.31
C GLY A 150 16.67 -0.28 3.77
N ASP A 151 17.32 0.68 4.43
CA ASP A 151 17.22 0.90 5.88
C ASP A 151 15.78 1.09 6.38
N MET A 152 14.94 1.81 5.62
CA MET A 152 13.57 2.10 6.03
C MET A 152 12.66 0.86 6.05
N ALA A 153 13.03 -0.25 5.41
CA ALA A 153 12.29 -1.50 5.53
C ALA A 153 12.41 -2.09 6.94
N VAL A 154 13.62 -2.03 7.54
CA VAL A 154 13.84 -2.41 8.94
C VAL A 154 13.03 -1.49 9.86
N THR A 155 13.11 -0.18 9.64
CA THR A 155 12.34 0.79 10.44
C THR A 155 10.83 0.58 10.30
N MET A 156 10.33 0.18 9.13
CA MET A 156 8.91 -0.09 8.90
C MET A 156 8.41 -1.32 9.66
N VAL A 157 9.12 -2.44 9.57
CA VAL A 157 8.75 -3.64 10.35
C VAL A 157 8.76 -3.33 11.84
N LEU A 158 9.79 -2.64 12.34
CA LEU A 158 9.83 -2.28 13.76
C LEU A 158 8.74 -1.27 14.16
N ALA A 159 8.32 -0.37 13.26
CA ALA A 159 7.19 0.52 13.49
C ALA A 159 5.85 -0.21 13.52
N HIS A 160 5.70 -1.28 12.72
CA HIS A 160 4.56 -2.19 12.79
C HIS A 160 4.53 -2.89 14.15
N GLU A 161 5.63 -3.51 14.57
CA GLU A 161 5.72 -4.18 15.88
C GLU A 161 5.41 -3.21 17.03
N TYR A 162 5.94 -1.98 16.97
CA TYR A 162 5.63 -0.95 17.95
C TYR A 162 4.15 -0.51 17.90
N GLY A 163 3.50 -0.65 16.75
CA GLY A 163 2.06 -0.46 16.58
C GLY A 163 1.25 -1.35 17.53
N HIS A 164 1.66 -2.60 17.75
CA HIS A 164 1.01 -3.48 18.75
C HIS A 164 1.18 -2.96 20.18
N ALA A 165 2.35 -2.42 20.53
CA ALA A 165 2.57 -1.79 21.83
C ALA A 165 1.62 -0.59 22.03
N VAL A 166 1.49 0.26 21.01
CA VAL A 166 0.57 1.42 21.03
C VAL A 166 -0.88 0.99 21.14
N GLN A 167 -1.29 -0.06 20.42
CA GLN A 167 -2.65 -0.63 20.51
C GLN A 167 -2.98 -1.14 21.90
N LEU A 168 -2.06 -1.89 22.49
CA LEU A 168 -2.21 -2.43 23.84
C LEU A 168 -2.37 -1.28 24.84
N GLN A 169 -1.48 -0.28 24.75
CA GLN A 169 -1.50 0.86 25.65
C GLN A 169 -2.78 1.70 25.49
N ALA A 170 -3.20 1.97 24.25
CA ALA A 170 -4.40 2.76 23.94
C ALA A 170 -5.72 2.00 24.18
N GLY A 171 -5.66 0.72 24.55
CA GLY A 171 -6.85 -0.12 24.75
C GLY A 171 -7.66 -0.32 23.46
N MET A 172 -6.99 -0.26 22.29
CA MET A 172 -7.61 -0.45 20.97
C MET A 172 -8.00 -1.90 20.73
N ILE A 173 -7.28 -2.83 21.34
CA ILE A 173 -7.45 -4.27 21.17
C ILE A 173 -7.85 -4.95 22.48
N THR A 174 -8.55 -6.07 22.34
CA THR A 174 -8.92 -6.98 23.42
C THR A 174 -8.57 -8.40 23.01
N ARG A 175 -8.62 -9.37 23.94
CA ARG A 175 -8.47 -10.79 23.61
C ARG A 175 -9.51 -11.34 22.60
N SER A 176 -10.56 -10.58 22.31
CA SER A 176 -11.58 -10.93 21.32
C SER A 176 -11.46 -10.15 20.00
N THR A 177 -10.50 -9.24 19.90
CA THR A 177 -10.22 -8.55 18.64
C THR A 177 -9.66 -9.57 17.64
N PRO A 178 -10.22 -9.66 16.42
CA PRO A 178 -9.66 -10.56 15.40
C PRO A 178 -8.22 -10.18 15.06
N THR A 179 -7.34 -11.17 14.84
CA THR A 179 -5.93 -10.97 14.50
C THR A 179 -5.77 -9.99 13.35
N LEU A 180 -6.48 -10.21 12.24
CA LEU A 180 -6.50 -9.29 11.10
C LEU A 180 -6.82 -7.83 11.47
N VAL A 181 -7.68 -7.57 12.46
CA VAL A 181 -7.93 -6.19 12.88
C VAL A 181 -6.72 -5.60 13.61
N ALA A 182 -6.08 -6.38 14.49
CA ALA A 182 -4.89 -5.94 15.22
C ALA A 182 -3.72 -5.68 14.26
N GLU A 183 -3.47 -6.56 13.30
CA GLU A 183 -2.42 -6.39 12.28
C GLU A 183 -2.65 -5.14 11.43
N GLN A 184 -3.88 -4.91 11.01
CA GLN A 184 -4.22 -3.77 10.17
C GLN A 184 -4.16 -2.45 10.93
N GLN A 185 -4.51 -2.46 12.21
CA GLN A 185 -4.26 -1.31 13.08
C GLN A 185 -2.76 -1.04 13.22
N ALA A 186 -1.89 -2.07 13.22
CA ALA A 186 -0.44 -1.92 13.42
C ALA A 186 0.22 -1.33 12.17
N ASP A 187 -0.11 -1.86 10.99
CA ASP A 187 0.28 -1.27 9.70
C ASP A 187 -0.17 0.19 9.57
N CYS A 188 -1.39 0.49 10.03
CA CYS A 188 -1.89 1.87 10.08
C CYS A 188 -1.04 2.75 11.00
N LEU A 189 -0.79 2.34 12.24
CA LEU A 189 -0.01 3.12 13.20
C LEU A 189 1.44 3.35 12.72
N ALA A 190 2.04 2.36 12.06
CA ALA A 190 3.33 2.51 11.39
C ALA A 190 3.28 3.58 10.29
N GLY A 191 2.19 3.64 9.51
CA GLY A 191 1.94 4.70 8.54
C GLY A 191 1.93 6.11 9.14
N VAL A 192 1.40 6.26 10.37
CA VAL A 192 1.40 7.55 11.09
C VAL A 192 2.83 8.01 11.42
N TYR A 193 3.66 7.10 11.92
CA TYR A 193 5.07 7.39 12.19
C TYR A 193 5.84 7.70 10.90
N MET A 194 5.64 6.90 9.84
CA MET A 194 6.32 7.12 8.57
C MET A 194 5.95 8.45 7.91
N ARG A 195 4.72 8.92 8.13
CA ARG A 195 4.32 10.27 7.74
C ARG A 195 5.18 11.34 8.40
N TRP A 196 5.42 11.23 9.70
CA TRP A 196 6.24 12.18 10.45
C TRP A 196 7.70 12.20 9.96
N VAL A 197 8.27 11.03 9.61
CA VAL A 197 9.60 10.92 8.99
C VAL A 197 9.62 11.57 7.60
N ALA A 198 8.62 11.30 6.75
CA ALA A 198 8.51 11.87 5.40
C ALA A 198 8.37 13.40 5.39
N GLU A 199 7.78 13.98 6.45
CA GLU A 199 7.72 15.42 6.66
C GLU A 199 9.05 16.04 7.09
N GLY A 200 10.07 15.20 7.34
CA GLY A 200 11.42 15.63 7.72
C GLY A 200 11.55 16.00 9.20
N ASN A 201 10.62 15.57 10.04
CA ASN A 201 10.63 15.88 11.47
C ASN A 201 11.57 14.96 12.26
N SER A 202 11.87 13.77 11.73
CA SER A 202 12.75 12.80 12.39
C SER A 202 14.19 13.30 12.51
N PRO A 203 14.80 13.22 13.71
CA PRO A 203 16.21 13.50 13.91
C PRO A 203 17.13 12.35 13.47
N ARG A 204 16.60 11.15 13.18
CA ARG A 204 17.41 9.97 12.82
C ARG A 204 17.22 9.52 11.38
N PHE A 205 16.04 9.67 10.83
CA PHE A 205 15.67 9.12 9.53
C PHE A 205 15.22 10.19 8.54
N THR A 206 15.34 9.86 7.27
CA THR A 206 14.74 10.61 6.16
C THR A 206 14.00 9.64 5.27
N LEU A 207 12.85 10.06 4.74
CA LEU A 207 12.03 9.23 3.85
C LEU A 207 11.60 10.07 2.65
N SER A 208 12.10 9.71 1.46
CA SER A 208 11.63 10.33 0.23
C SER A 208 10.25 9.77 -0.17
N THR A 209 9.40 10.62 -0.72
CA THR A 209 8.01 10.28 -1.09
C THR A 209 7.84 9.60 -2.46
N GLY A 210 8.91 9.58 -3.27
CA GLY A 210 9.02 8.79 -4.49
C GLY A 210 9.55 7.40 -4.19
N ASP A 211 10.77 7.09 -4.64
CA ASP A 211 11.39 5.77 -4.49
C ASP A 211 11.46 5.25 -3.06
N GLY A 212 11.71 6.12 -2.06
CA GLY A 212 11.81 5.71 -0.67
C GLY A 212 10.52 5.09 -0.13
N LEU A 213 9.40 5.78 -0.33
CA LEU A 213 8.07 5.28 0.05
C LEU A 213 7.66 4.08 -0.80
N ASN A 214 8.07 4.02 -2.09
CA ASN A 214 7.82 2.86 -2.94
C ASN A 214 8.51 1.60 -2.40
N ASN A 215 9.79 1.70 -2.05
CA ASN A 215 10.56 0.59 -1.50
C ASN A 215 10.04 0.14 -0.14
N LEU A 216 9.57 1.08 0.69
CA LEU A 216 8.93 0.77 1.97
C LEU A 216 7.64 -0.02 1.76
N LEU A 217 6.76 0.43 0.86
CA LEU A 217 5.52 -0.29 0.55
C LEU A 217 5.80 -1.66 -0.06
N ALA A 218 6.85 -1.79 -0.89
CA ALA A 218 7.28 -3.08 -1.42
C ALA A 218 7.73 -4.04 -0.30
N ALA A 219 8.48 -3.54 0.69
CA ALA A 219 8.85 -4.34 1.87
C ALA A 219 7.63 -4.79 2.67
N MET A 220 6.58 -3.96 2.77
CA MET A 220 5.32 -4.40 3.40
C MET A 220 4.71 -5.56 2.64
N ILE A 221 4.60 -5.48 1.32
CA ILE A 221 4.01 -6.55 0.49
C ILE A 221 4.77 -7.88 0.63
N ALA A 222 6.08 -7.81 0.85
CA ALA A 222 6.91 -8.98 1.06
C ALA A 222 6.59 -9.78 2.33
N PHE A 223 5.99 -9.13 3.33
CA PHE A 223 5.61 -9.74 4.61
C PHE A 223 4.13 -10.10 4.72
N ARG A 224 3.42 -10.22 3.60
CA ARG A 224 2.01 -10.60 3.66
C ARG A 224 1.86 -12.09 3.97
N ASP A 225 0.65 -12.47 4.34
CA ASP A 225 0.33 -13.88 4.53
C ASP A 225 0.54 -14.66 3.22
N PRO A 226 1.07 -15.90 3.29
CA PRO A 226 1.09 -16.77 2.12
C PRO A 226 -0.33 -16.98 1.61
N LEU A 227 -0.48 -17.18 0.29
CA LEU A 227 -1.78 -17.52 -0.27
C LEU A 227 -2.25 -18.86 0.29
N LEU A 228 -3.37 -18.83 1.03
CA LEU A 228 -3.99 -20.00 1.60
C LEU A 228 -5.18 -20.44 0.74
N ASN A 229 -5.33 -21.76 0.61
CA ASN A 229 -6.54 -22.37 0.04
C ASN A 229 -7.66 -22.38 1.09
N GLU A 230 -8.93 -22.36 0.67
CA GLU A 230 -10.09 -22.33 1.58
C GLU A 230 -10.14 -23.45 2.63
N GLY A 231 -9.49 -24.59 2.36
CA GLY A 231 -9.40 -25.75 3.26
C GLY A 231 -8.12 -25.82 4.12
N ALA A 232 -7.24 -24.82 4.07
CA ALA A 232 -5.98 -24.85 4.82
C ALA A 232 -6.24 -24.73 6.34
N PRO A 233 -5.56 -25.53 7.18
CA PRO A 233 -5.77 -25.54 8.63
C PRO A 233 -5.33 -24.24 9.32
N ASP A 234 -4.47 -23.47 8.66
CA ASP A 234 -3.85 -22.24 9.19
C ASP A 234 -4.65 -20.97 8.84
N VAL A 235 -5.82 -21.11 8.18
CA VAL A 235 -6.72 -19.98 7.90
C VAL A 235 -7.22 -19.39 9.23
N GLY A 236 -6.85 -18.15 9.51
CA GLY A 236 -7.30 -17.41 10.70
C GLY A 236 -6.41 -17.51 11.94
N ASP A 237 -5.31 -18.25 11.91
CA ASP A 237 -4.45 -18.46 13.10
C ASP A 237 -3.27 -17.46 13.20
N ASP A 238 -2.86 -16.80 12.11
CA ASP A 238 -1.80 -15.76 12.02
C ASP A 238 -2.00 -14.88 10.76
N GLU A 239 -2.94 -13.92 10.80
CA GLU A 239 -3.37 -13.15 9.62
C GLU A 239 -2.87 -11.70 9.63
N HIS A 240 -1.85 -11.38 8.83
CA HIS A 240 -1.47 -10.00 8.50
C HIS A 240 -2.43 -9.36 7.48
N GLY A 241 -3.04 -10.18 6.61
CA GLY A 241 -3.90 -9.76 5.50
C GLY A 241 -3.18 -9.67 4.16
N SER A 242 -3.96 -9.44 3.09
CA SER A 242 -3.44 -9.35 1.72
C SER A 242 -2.55 -8.12 1.50
N ALA A 243 -1.75 -8.11 0.43
CA ALA A 243 -0.91 -6.95 0.08
C ALA A 243 -1.74 -5.66 -0.03
N PHE A 244 -2.90 -5.78 -0.68
CA PHE A 244 -3.84 -4.68 -0.86
C PHE A 244 -4.39 -4.16 0.48
N GLU A 245 -4.75 -5.08 1.37
CA GLU A 245 -5.29 -4.77 2.69
C GLU A 245 -4.27 -4.04 3.55
N ARG A 246 -3.04 -4.55 3.62
CA ARG A 246 -1.94 -4.00 4.42
C ARG A 246 -1.47 -2.63 3.95
N VAL A 247 -1.21 -2.48 2.65
CA VAL A 247 -0.87 -1.18 2.06
C VAL A 247 -2.01 -0.18 2.30
N SER A 248 -3.26 -0.61 2.18
CA SER A 248 -4.39 0.29 2.42
C SER A 248 -4.46 0.79 3.87
N ALA A 249 -4.19 -0.08 4.85
CA ALA A 249 -4.16 0.28 6.26
C ALA A 249 -3.03 1.28 6.56
N PHE A 250 -1.82 1.01 6.07
CA PHE A 250 -0.70 1.94 6.14
C PHE A 250 -1.03 3.32 5.55
N GLN A 251 -1.65 3.33 4.36
CA GLN A 251 -2.03 4.57 3.71
C GLN A 251 -3.00 5.42 4.55
N PHE A 252 -3.93 4.79 5.29
CA PHE A 252 -4.82 5.52 6.18
C PHE A 252 -4.08 6.19 7.33
N GLY A 253 -3.16 5.50 7.98
CA GLY A 253 -2.33 6.15 9.01
C GLY A 253 -1.48 7.27 8.44
N PHE A 254 -0.91 7.06 7.25
CA PHE A 254 -0.06 8.04 6.57
C PHE A 254 -0.82 9.31 6.12
N THR A 255 -2.10 9.18 5.74
CA THR A 255 -2.90 10.33 5.26
C THR A 255 -3.83 10.93 6.30
N ASP A 256 -4.42 10.10 7.16
CA ASP A 256 -5.56 10.44 8.02
C ASP A 256 -5.18 10.41 9.52
N GLY A 257 -4.02 9.83 9.86
CA GLY A 257 -3.42 9.84 11.20
C GLY A 257 -3.94 8.75 12.14
N ALA A 258 -3.42 8.73 13.37
CA ALA A 258 -3.68 7.64 14.33
C ALA A 258 -5.16 7.44 14.70
N GLY A 259 -5.98 8.49 14.60
CA GLY A 259 -7.42 8.41 14.84
C GLY A 259 -8.16 7.50 13.86
N SER A 260 -7.71 7.40 12.59
CA SER A 260 -8.30 6.44 11.64
C SER A 260 -7.95 5.00 12.00
N CYS A 261 -6.74 4.77 12.52
CA CYS A 261 -6.29 3.45 12.94
C CYS A 261 -7.18 2.90 14.05
N ALA A 262 -7.49 3.71 15.08
CA ALA A 262 -8.38 3.32 16.17
C ALA A 262 -9.82 2.98 15.75
N SER A 263 -10.24 3.39 14.55
CA SER A 263 -11.58 3.13 14.02
C SER A 263 -11.70 1.86 13.19
N MET A 264 -10.59 1.17 12.90
CA MET A 264 -10.59 -0.05 12.11
C MET A 264 -11.26 -1.19 12.86
N ASP A 265 -12.21 -1.83 12.20
CA ASP A 265 -12.96 -2.98 12.68
C ASP A 265 -13.23 -3.97 11.53
N PRO A 266 -13.80 -5.17 11.78
CA PRO A 266 -14.05 -6.14 10.72
C PRO A 266 -14.98 -5.63 9.61
N ALA A 267 -15.89 -4.70 9.92
CA ALA A 267 -16.81 -4.16 8.93
C ALA A 267 -16.10 -3.15 8.00
N GLU A 268 -15.20 -2.33 8.56
CA GLU A 268 -14.33 -1.44 7.80
C GLU A 268 -13.42 -2.22 6.85
N ILE A 269 -12.69 -3.23 7.36
CA ILE A 269 -11.79 -4.05 6.55
C ILE A 269 -12.55 -4.72 5.40
N LYS A 270 -13.72 -5.29 5.68
CA LYS A 270 -14.59 -5.87 4.64
C LYS A 270 -15.04 -4.83 3.62
N GLN A 271 -15.40 -3.62 4.07
CA GLN A 271 -15.80 -2.54 3.16
C GLN A 271 -14.64 -2.10 2.27
N ARG A 272 -13.42 -1.99 2.82
CA ARG A 272 -12.21 -1.57 2.11
C ARG A 272 -11.68 -2.62 1.15
N ARG A 273 -11.87 -3.89 1.44
CA ARG A 273 -11.60 -4.99 0.52
C ARG A 273 -12.61 -5.05 -0.63
N GLY A 274 -13.87 -4.70 -0.37
CA GLY A 274 -14.94 -4.85 -1.34
C GLY A 274 -15.20 -6.33 -1.64
N ASP A 275 -15.37 -6.64 -2.92
CA ASP A 275 -15.66 -8.00 -3.39
C ASP A 275 -14.38 -8.79 -3.77
N LEU A 276 -13.18 -8.25 -3.49
CA LEU A 276 -11.93 -8.94 -3.80
C LEU A 276 -11.78 -10.26 -3.03
N PRO A 277 -11.30 -11.33 -3.70
CA PRO A 277 -11.06 -12.63 -3.06
C PRO A 277 -9.87 -12.55 -2.09
N VAL A 278 -9.91 -13.39 -1.05
CA VAL A 278 -8.84 -13.50 -0.02
C VAL A 278 -8.20 -14.89 -0.01
N LEU A 279 -8.91 -15.89 -0.55
CA LEU A 279 -8.47 -17.28 -0.57
C LEU A 279 -8.48 -17.78 -2.01
N LEU A 280 -7.60 -18.74 -2.28
CA LEU A 280 -7.62 -19.50 -3.53
C LEU A 280 -8.69 -20.59 -3.45
N PRO A 281 -9.50 -20.79 -4.50
CA PRO A 281 -10.34 -21.96 -4.63
C PRO A 281 -9.51 -23.26 -4.57
N GLU A 282 -10.03 -24.33 -3.96
CA GLU A 282 -9.27 -25.56 -3.67
C GLU A 282 -8.59 -26.24 -4.90
N ASP A 283 -9.08 -25.99 -6.11
CA ASP A 283 -8.60 -26.58 -7.37
C ASP A 283 -7.82 -25.62 -8.27
N GLN A 284 -7.44 -24.44 -7.76
CA GLN A 284 -6.75 -23.40 -8.52
C GLN A 284 -5.37 -23.08 -7.96
N SER A 285 -4.41 -22.84 -8.84
CA SER A 285 -3.11 -22.28 -8.48
C SER A 285 -3.12 -20.76 -8.37
N GLY A 286 -4.18 -20.12 -8.87
CA GLY A 286 -4.23 -18.66 -9.04
C GLY A 286 -3.39 -18.14 -10.21
N GLU A 287 -2.88 -19.03 -11.07
CA GLU A 287 -1.94 -18.68 -12.14
C GLU A 287 -2.47 -19.13 -13.50
N LEU A 288 -2.42 -18.25 -14.49
CA LEU A 288 -2.78 -18.48 -15.88
C LEU A 288 -1.58 -18.18 -16.81
N GLN A 289 -1.05 -19.22 -17.44
CA GLN A 289 0.08 -19.06 -18.35
C GLN A 289 -0.18 -18.01 -19.46
N ILE A 290 0.72 -17.04 -19.57
CA ILE A 290 0.70 -16.00 -20.62
C ILE A 290 0.98 -16.65 -21.99
N THR A 291 -0.05 -16.60 -22.84
CA THR A 291 -0.08 -17.15 -24.21
C THR A 291 -0.98 -16.27 -25.10
N GLU A 292 -0.87 -16.38 -26.43
CA GLU A 292 -1.80 -15.66 -27.33
C GLU A 292 -3.28 -15.96 -27.00
N ASP A 293 -3.63 -17.21 -26.71
CA ASP A 293 -5.00 -17.64 -26.44
C ASP A 293 -5.53 -17.05 -25.12
N SER A 294 -4.72 -17.04 -24.06
CA SER A 294 -5.07 -16.41 -22.79
C SER A 294 -5.26 -14.89 -22.91
N VAL A 295 -4.38 -14.20 -23.65
CA VAL A 295 -4.49 -12.76 -23.92
C VAL A 295 -5.78 -12.45 -24.68
N ARG A 296 -6.12 -13.25 -25.70
CA ARG A 296 -7.40 -13.13 -26.43
C ARG A 296 -8.59 -13.35 -25.51
N THR A 297 -8.52 -14.35 -24.65
CA THR A 297 -9.60 -14.67 -23.69
C THR A 297 -9.85 -13.51 -22.72
N ILE A 298 -8.79 -12.87 -22.20
CA ILE A 298 -8.93 -11.70 -21.33
C ILE A 298 -9.51 -10.50 -22.09
N MET A 299 -9.07 -10.25 -23.33
CA MET A 299 -9.66 -9.21 -24.18
C MET A 299 -11.16 -9.43 -24.41
N ASP A 300 -11.59 -10.67 -24.63
CA ASP A 300 -12.99 -11.02 -24.77
C ASP A 300 -13.79 -10.84 -23.48
N ALA A 301 -13.22 -11.22 -22.33
CA ALA A 301 -13.83 -10.98 -21.03
C ALA A 301 -14.03 -9.47 -20.79
N LEU A 302 -13.03 -8.63 -21.09
CA LEU A 302 -13.14 -7.18 -20.98
C LEU A 302 -14.20 -6.60 -21.93
N ASN A 303 -14.31 -7.11 -23.16
CA ASN A 303 -15.37 -6.72 -24.10
C ASN A 303 -16.77 -7.02 -23.55
N ILE A 304 -16.95 -8.14 -22.84
CA ILE A 304 -18.21 -8.50 -22.19
C ILE A 304 -18.49 -7.56 -21.00
N LEU A 305 -17.48 -7.30 -20.17
CA LEU A 305 -17.63 -6.55 -18.92
C LEU A 305 -17.82 -5.03 -19.10
N PHE A 306 -17.27 -4.47 -20.18
CA PHE A 306 -17.24 -3.03 -20.43
C PHE A 306 -18.07 -2.58 -21.64
N GLU A 307 -18.45 -3.50 -22.53
CA GLU A 307 -19.28 -3.24 -23.71
C GLU A 307 -18.88 -1.96 -24.49
N PRO A 308 -17.59 -1.79 -24.88
CA PRO A 308 -17.17 -0.58 -25.59
C PRO A 308 -17.88 -0.44 -26.94
N ALA A 309 -18.12 0.79 -27.36
CA ALA A 309 -18.76 1.08 -28.65
C ALA A 309 -17.87 0.62 -29.83
N GLU A 310 -16.56 0.76 -29.69
CA GLU A 310 -15.55 0.33 -30.65
C GLU A 310 -14.49 -0.49 -29.92
N PRO A 311 -14.68 -1.82 -29.74
CA PRO A 311 -13.68 -2.68 -29.10
C PRO A 311 -12.30 -2.52 -29.76
N PRO A 312 -11.21 -2.40 -28.97
CA PRO A 312 -9.87 -2.29 -29.53
C PRO A 312 -9.45 -3.56 -30.28
N GLU A 313 -8.74 -3.40 -31.40
CA GLU A 313 -8.11 -4.52 -32.11
C GLU A 313 -6.91 -5.05 -31.31
N LEU A 314 -6.59 -6.34 -31.43
CA LEU A 314 -5.44 -6.97 -30.78
C LEU A 314 -4.44 -7.45 -31.83
N THR A 315 -3.16 -7.12 -31.66
CA THR A 315 -2.05 -7.62 -32.48
C THR A 315 -0.90 -8.11 -31.62
N PHE A 316 -0.22 -9.17 -32.07
CA PHE A 316 1.04 -9.67 -31.52
C PHE A 316 2.24 -9.32 -32.41
N GLU A 317 1.98 -8.69 -33.55
CA GLU A 317 3.01 -8.17 -34.44
C GLU A 317 3.45 -6.76 -33.98
N PRO A 318 4.73 -6.40 -34.16
CA PRO A 318 5.21 -5.06 -33.89
C PRO A 318 4.39 -4.00 -34.63
N LEU A 319 3.94 -2.98 -33.90
CA LEU A 319 3.13 -1.88 -34.43
C LEU A 319 3.85 -0.56 -34.22
N ASP A 320 3.97 0.24 -35.30
CA ASP A 320 4.44 1.62 -35.20
C ASP A 320 3.27 2.51 -34.75
N CYS A 321 3.42 3.12 -33.58
CA CYS A 321 2.37 3.80 -32.87
C CYS A 321 2.63 5.31 -32.87
N PRO A 322 2.07 6.08 -33.82
CA PRO A 322 2.49 7.47 -34.03
C PRO A 322 2.07 8.43 -32.91
N ASP A 323 1.15 8.02 -32.04
CA ASP A 323 0.54 8.82 -30.99
C ASP A 323 0.62 8.17 -29.59
N ALA A 324 1.47 7.14 -29.45
CA ALA A 324 1.93 6.63 -28.18
C ALA A 324 3.37 6.11 -28.32
N ASP A 325 4.26 6.53 -27.44
CA ASP A 325 5.68 6.13 -27.45
C ASP A 325 5.97 5.36 -26.16
N SER A 326 5.89 4.03 -26.20
CA SER A 326 5.99 3.16 -25.02
C SER A 326 6.77 1.90 -25.39
N ASP A 327 7.87 1.65 -24.67
CA ASP A 327 8.64 0.41 -24.74
C ASP A 327 8.06 -0.71 -23.84
N ALA A 328 6.86 -0.50 -23.27
CA ALA A 328 6.20 -1.49 -22.42
C ALA A 328 5.82 -2.76 -23.21
N PRO A 329 5.72 -3.93 -22.55
CA PRO A 329 5.31 -5.18 -23.20
C PRO A 329 3.92 -5.13 -23.83
N VAL A 330 3.05 -4.21 -23.41
CA VAL A 330 1.76 -3.96 -24.02
C VAL A 330 1.59 -2.46 -24.24
N THR A 331 1.18 -2.08 -25.45
CA THR A 331 0.98 -0.67 -25.85
C THR A 331 -0.41 -0.51 -26.48
N PHE A 332 -1.12 0.55 -26.10
CA PHE A 332 -2.37 0.96 -26.75
C PHE A 332 -2.09 2.12 -27.71
N CYS A 333 -2.52 1.97 -28.97
CA CYS A 333 -2.39 2.97 -30.02
C CYS A 333 -3.73 3.66 -30.27
N PRO A 334 -3.90 4.92 -29.82
CA PRO A 334 -5.17 5.62 -29.99
C PRO A 334 -5.54 5.84 -31.46
N ALA A 335 -4.58 6.12 -32.34
CA ALA A 335 -4.83 6.44 -33.76
C ALA A 335 -5.51 5.30 -34.52
N THR A 336 -5.24 4.06 -34.15
CA THR A 336 -5.79 2.86 -34.80
C THR A 336 -6.73 2.06 -33.90
N ASN A 337 -6.92 2.50 -32.64
CA ASN A 337 -7.63 1.76 -31.60
C ASN A 337 -7.13 0.31 -31.49
N THR A 338 -5.81 0.14 -31.39
CA THR A 338 -5.16 -1.18 -31.40
C THR A 338 -4.31 -1.37 -30.15
N ILE A 339 -4.38 -2.55 -29.54
CA ILE A 339 -3.47 -3.00 -28.50
C ILE A 339 -2.45 -3.95 -29.13
N ALA A 340 -1.17 -3.59 -29.03
CA ALA A 340 -0.04 -4.39 -29.44
C ALA A 340 0.60 -5.06 -28.22
N VAL A 341 0.85 -6.37 -28.32
CA VAL A 341 1.43 -7.20 -27.25
C VAL A 341 2.75 -7.81 -27.74
N ASP A 342 3.86 -7.45 -27.10
CA ASP A 342 5.11 -8.20 -27.17
C ASP A 342 5.00 -9.40 -26.22
N LEU A 343 4.57 -10.54 -26.78
CA LEU A 343 4.27 -11.72 -25.97
C LEU A 343 5.49 -12.23 -25.18
N PRO A 344 6.70 -12.38 -25.76
CA PRO A 344 7.88 -12.73 -24.98
C PRO A 344 8.21 -11.77 -23.83
N ALA A 345 8.07 -10.46 -24.05
CA ALA A 345 8.31 -9.48 -22.98
C ALA A 345 7.22 -9.54 -21.90
N LEU A 346 5.98 -9.83 -22.28
CA LEU A 346 4.87 -9.99 -21.35
C LEU A 346 5.02 -11.27 -20.51
N GLU A 347 5.43 -12.38 -21.13
CA GLU A 347 5.77 -13.63 -20.44
C GLU A 347 6.89 -13.43 -19.41
N LEU A 348 7.93 -12.66 -19.75
CA LEU A 348 9.01 -12.34 -18.82
C LEU A 348 8.53 -11.49 -17.65
N LEU A 349 7.63 -10.54 -17.92
CA LEU A 349 7.07 -9.67 -16.89
C LEU A 349 6.15 -10.43 -15.91
N GLY A 350 5.37 -11.38 -16.43
CA GLY A 350 4.48 -12.22 -15.63
C GLY A 350 5.11 -13.52 -15.14
N ALA A 351 6.43 -13.66 -15.20
CA ALA A 351 7.11 -14.81 -14.64
C ALA A 351 7.11 -14.72 -13.10
N GLN A 352 6.75 -15.82 -12.45
CA GLN A 352 6.92 -15.94 -11.00
C GLN A 352 8.40 -15.83 -10.63
N SER A 353 8.72 -14.99 -9.65
CA SER A 353 10.03 -14.97 -9.02
C SER A 353 9.97 -15.72 -7.69
N ASP A 354 10.72 -16.82 -7.57
CA ASP A 354 11.00 -17.48 -6.27
C ASP A 354 12.08 -16.72 -5.47
N ASP A 355 12.33 -15.43 -5.77
CA ASP A 355 13.46 -14.69 -5.21
C ASP A 355 13.15 -14.21 -3.79
N GLU A 356 13.38 -15.09 -2.81
CA GLU A 356 13.30 -14.84 -1.37
C GLU A 356 14.07 -13.57 -0.95
N ASP A 357 15.10 -13.17 -1.72
CA ASP A 357 15.92 -11.98 -1.47
C ASP A 357 15.22 -10.65 -1.84
N THR A 358 14.13 -10.68 -2.62
CA THR A 358 13.32 -9.49 -2.92
C THR A 358 11.99 -9.47 -2.15
N GLY A 359 11.50 -10.65 -1.75
CA GLY A 359 10.21 -10.83 -1.09
C GLY A 359 9.00 -10.45 -1.95
N LEU A 360 9.19 -10.13 -3.23
CA LEU A 360 8.13 -9.64 -4.09
C LEU A 360 7.27 -10.79 -4.59
N VAL A 361 5.99 -10.49 -4.84
CA VAL A 361 5.15 -11.43 -5.59
C VAL A 361 4.88 -10.89 -6.96
N THR A 362 5.55 -11.54 -7.89
CA THR A 362 5.29 -11.48 -9.31
C THR A 362 4.65 -12.80 -9.73
N GLY A 363 3.83 -12.71 -10.75
CA GLY A 363 3.07 -13.82 -11.31
C GLY A 363 2.41 -13.34 -12.59
N ASP A 364 1.59 -14.19 -13.19
CA ASP A 364 0.95 -13.91 -14.47
C ASP A 364 0.18 -12.58 -14.49
N ASN A 365 -0.47 -12.20 -13.39
CA ASN A 365 -1.22 -10.96 -13.30
C ASN A 365 -0.35 -9.72 -13.13
N THR A 366 0.95 -9.86 -12.83
CA THR A 366 1.92 -8.77 -13.04
C THR A 366 1.98 -8.38 -14.53
N GLY A 367 1.80 -9.36 -15.43
CA GLY A 367 1.66 -9.15 -16.87
C GLY A 367 0.24 -8.75 -17.28
N TYR A 368 -0.78 -9.55 -16.93
CA TYR A 368 -2.15 -9.30 -17.38
C TYR A 368 -2.74 -7.98 -16.88
N SER A 369 -2.37 -7.51 -15.69
CA SER A 369 -2.79 -6.18 -15.24
C SER A 369 -2.28 -5.06 -16.16
N VAL A 370 -1.13 -5.25 -16.83
CA VAL A 370 -0.65 -4.32 -17.87
C VAL A 370 -1.53 -4.40 -19.11
N LEU A 371 -1.88 -5.60 -19.58
CA LEU A 371 -2.84 -5.79 -20.68
C LEU A 371 -4.18 -5.09 -20.38
N VAL A 372 -4.74 -5.34 -19.20
CA VAL A 372 -6.00 -4.73 -18.74
C VAL A 372 -5.86 -3.20 -18.69
N SER A 373 -4.74 -2.67 -18.22
CA SER A 373 -4.51 -1.23 -18.18
C SER A 373 -4.54 -0.58 -19.57
N ARG A 374 -3.99 -1.24 -20.59
CA ARG A 374 -4.00 -0.76 -21.99
C ARG A 374 -5.41 -0.84 -22.58
N TYR A 375 -6.18 -1.87 -22.22
CA TYR A 375 -7.61 -1.89 -22.53
C TYR A 375 -8.34 -0.72 -21.88
N MET A 376 -8.05 -0.41 -20.61
CA MET A 376 -8.65 0.73 -19.93
C MET A 376 -8.26 2.07 -20.56
N GLN A 377 -7.08 2.20 -21.16
CA GLN A 377 -6.72 3.38 -21.97
C GLN A 377 -7.62 3.49 -23.22
N SER A 378 -8.04 2.38 -23.84
CA SER A 378 -9.04 2.41 -24.92
C SER A 378 -10.42 2.90 -24.45
N ILE A 379 -10.84 2.53 -23.23
CA ILE A 379 -12.08 3.02 -22.60
C ILE A 379 -11.97 4.53 -22.33
N GLN A 380 -10.83 5.00 -21.84
CA GLN A 380 -10.58 6.45 -21.66
C GLN A 380 -10.64 7.20 -22.99
N HIS A 381 -10.05 6.62 -24.05
CA HIS A 381 -10.07 7.20 -25.39
C HIS A 381 -11.50 7.35 -25.92
N GLN A 382 -12.31 6.30 -25.81
CA GLN A 382 -13.70 6.29 -26.27
C GLN A 382 -14.64 7.17 -25.44
N HIS A 383 -14.42 7.27 -24.13
CA HIS A 383 -15.17 8.20 -23.28
C HIS A 383 -15.03 9.64 -23.81
N GLY A 384 -13.83 10.00 -24.27
CA GLY A 384 -13.52 11.32 -24.81
C GLY A 384 -13.54 12.42 -23.74
N GLY A 385 -13.15 13.64 -24.13
CA GLY A 385 -13.14 14.80 -23.23
C GLY A 385 -12.07 14.75 -22.14
N VAL A 386 -11.13 13.81 -22.23
CA VAL A 386 -10.00 13.63 -21.31
C VAL A 386 -8.71 13.40 -22.10
N GLU A 387 -7.59 13.87 -21.55
CA GLU A 387 -6.26 13.61 -22.12
C GLU A 387 -5.79 12.19 -21.76
N LEU A 388 -4.95 11.62 -22.62
CA LEU A 388 -4.39 10.26 -22.47
C LEU A 388 -2.89 10.24 -22.13
N ASN A 389 -2.18 11.35 -22.31
CA ASN A 389 -0.74 11.50 -22.12
C ASN A 389 -0.40 12.46 -20.97
N THR A 390 -0.99 12.20 -19.80
CA THR A 390 -0.78 13.02 -18.60
C THR A 390 -0.67 12.16 -17.36
N ALA A 391 -0.04 12.69 -16.32
CA ALA A 391 -0.05 12.09 -14.98
C ALA A 391 -1.47 11.78 -14.45
N ARG A 392 -2.49 12.56 -14.85
CA ARG A 392 -3.89 12.25 -14.51
C ARG A 392 -4.43 11.08 -15.30
N ALA A 393 -4.07 10.96 -16.58
CA ALA A 393 -4.40 9.79 -17.38
C ALA A 393 -3.79 8.53 -16.76
N ALA A 394 -2.52 8.59 -16.32
CA ALA A 394 -1.84 7.50 -15.61
C ALA A 394 -2.60 7.03 -14.36
N LEU A 395 -2.99 7.96 -13.47
CA LEU A 395 -3.80 7.64 -12.29
C LEU A 395 -5.22 7.17 -12.65
N ARG A 396 -5.82 7.72 -13.71
CA ARG A 396 -7.12 7.26 -14.22
C ARG A 396 -7.02 5.83 -14.74
N THR A 397 -5.95 5.49 -15.45
CA THR A 397 -5.65 4.13 -15.91
C THR A 397 -5.59 3.19 -14.70
N ALA A 398 -4.80 3.52 -13.67
CA ALA A 398 -4.72 2.72 -12.45
C ALA A 398 -6.11 2.49 -11.82
N CYS A 399 -6.90 3.56 -11.70
CA CYS A 399 -8.26 3.48 -11.17
C CYS A 399 -9.18 2.59 -12.01
N LEU A 400 -9.19 2.77 -13.33
CA LEU A 400 -10.02 1.94 -14.21
C LEU A 400 -9.56 0.48 -14.21
N THR A 401 -8.26 0.22 -14.08
CA THR A 401 -7.74 -1.14 -13.89
C THR A 401 -8.28 -1.74 -12.60
N GLY A 402 -8.34 -0.98 -11.50
CA GLY A 402 -8.97 -1.43 -10.25
C GLY A 402 -10.46 -1.78 -10.42
N VAL A 403 -11.20 -1.00 -11.21
CA VAL A 403 -12.60 -1.33 -11.57
C VAL A 403 -12.66 -2.65 -12.35
N ALA A 404 -11.75 -2.84 -13.31
CA ALA A 404 -11.67 -4.06 -14.11
C ALA A 404 -11.33 -5.27 -13.23
N THR A 405 -10.38 -5.13 -12.30
CA THR A 405 -10.02 -6.17 -11.32
C THR A 405 -11.26 -6.62 -10.56
N THR A 406 -12.03 -5.71 -9.96
CA THR A 406 -13.26 -6.08 -9.23
C THR A 406 -14.27 -6.78 -10.12
N LYS A 407 -14.46 -6.31 -11.36
CA LYS A 407 -15.40 -6.93 -12.32
C LYS A 407 -14.99 -8.32 -12.80
N MET A 408 -13.70 -8.65 -12.76
CA MET A 408 -13.17 -9.96 -13.17
C MET A 408 -13.06 -10.94 -12.00
N VAL A 409 -13.45 -10.57 -10.77
CA VAL A 409 -13.54 -11.52 -9.65
C VAL A 409 -14.63 -12.58 -9.92
N ASP A 410 -15.76 -12.16 -10.47
CA ASP A 410 -16.82 -13.07 -10.88
C ASP A 410 -16.44 -13.79 -12.18
N GLU A 411 -16.75 -15.08 -12.28
CA GLU A 411 -16.49 -15.89 -13.48
C GLU A 411 -17.10 -15.28 -14.76
N VAL A 412 -16.23 -14.92 -15.70
CA VAL A 412 -16.61 -14.44 -17.03
C VAL A 412 -16.49 -15.56 -18.04
N ASN A 413 -17.63 -16.02 -18.56
CA ASN A 413 -17.67 -17.02 -19.63
C ASN A 413 -17.43 -16.34 -20.99
N THR A 414 -16.34 -16.69 -21.67
CA THR A 414 -15.99 -16.13 -22.97
C THR A 414 -16.59 -16.94 -24.13
N PRO A 415 -16.72 -16.35 -25.34
CA PRO A 415 -17.34 -17.02 -26.49
C PRO A 415 -16.69 -18.35 -26.89
N ASP A 416 -15.40 -18.51 -26.61
CA ASP A 416 -14.63 -19.71 -26.91
C ASP A 416 -14.81 -20.84 -25.88
N GLY A 417 -15.64 -20.60 -24.86
CA GLY A 417 -15.97 -21.58 -23.82
C GLY A 417 -14.98 -21.62 -22.67
N ASN A 418 -14.06 -20.66 -22.58
CA ASN A 418 -13.17 -20.46 -21.44
C ASN A 418 -13.88 -19.63 -20.36
N THR A 419 -13.40 -19.75 -19.13
CA THR A 419 -13.85 -18.94 -17.99
C THR A 419 -12.64 -18.20 -17.42
N ILE A 420 -12.78 -16.89 -17.23
CA ILE A 420 -11.78 -16.06 -16.54
C ILE A 420 -12.37 -15.61 -15.21
N ALA A 421 -11.60 -15.80 -14.14
CA ALA A 421 -11.88 -15.24 -12.82
C ALA A 421 -10.54 -14.88 -12.17
N LEU A 422 -10.47 -13.72 -11.52
CA LEU A 422 -9.33 -13.36 -10.69
C LEU A 422 -9.44 -14.02 -9.32
N THR A 423 -8.29 -14.42 -8.80
CA THR A 423 -8.09 -15.03 -7.50
C THR A 423 -7.37 -14.08 -6.54
N ALA A 424 -7.18 -14.51 -5.29
CA ALA A 424 -6.56 -13.66 -4.26
C ALA A 424 -5.11 -13.27 -4.60
N GLY A 425 -4.35 -14.15 -5.28
CA GLY A 425 -2.96 -13.89 -5.69
C GLY A 425 -2.85 -12.79 -6.74
N ASP A 426 -3.77 -12.79 -7.70
CA ASP A 426 -3.79 -11.84 -8.81
C ASP A 426 -3.79 -10.38 -8.33
N VAL A 427 -4.58 -10.07 -7.29
CA VAL A 427 -4.66 -8.70 -6.76
C VAL A 427 -3.32 -8.25 -6.20
N ASP A 428 -2.65 -9.12 -5.45
CA ASP A 428 -1.36 -8.81 -4.81
C ASP A 428 -0.25 -8.63 -5.85
N GLU A 429 -0.27 -9.39 -6.94
CA GLU A 429 0.63 -9.22 -8.09
C GLU A 429 0.39 -7.91 -8.83
N ALA A 430 -0.87 -7.53 -9.05
CA ALA A 430 -1.20 -6.24 -9.66
C ALA A 430 -0.72 -5.07 -8.79
N VAL A 431 -0.93 -5.13 -7.47
CA VAL A 431 -0.43 -4.14 -6.51
C VAL A 431 1.10 -4.07 -6.55
N SER A 432 1.78 -5.22 -6.60
CA SER A 432 3.25 -5.30 -6.70
C SER A 432 3.75 -4.65 -8.01
N GLY A 433 3.16 -5.00 -9.15
CA GLY A 433 3.48 -4.41 -10.45
C GLY A 433 3.24 -2.90 -10.49
N ILE A 434 2.11 -2.44 -9.93
CA ILE A 434 1.80 -1.02 -9.82
C ILE A 434 2.89 -0.27 -9.05
N LEU A 435 3.43 -0.81 -7.96
CA LEU A 435 4.46 -0.14 -7.17
C LEU A 435 5.82 -0.14 -7.87
N LEU A 436 6.24 -1.28 -8.42
CA LEU A 436 7.61 -1.50 -8.86
C LEU A 436 7.88 -0.98 -10.28
N ASN A 437 7.06 -1.39 -11.25
CA ASN A 437 7.26 -1.00 -12.65
C ASN A 437 6.33 0.14 -13.08
N GLY A 438 5.19 0.32 -12.42
CA GLY A 438 4.26 1.42 -12.69
C GLY A 438 3.53 1.33 -14.03
N LEU A 439 3.72 0.26 -14.81
CA LEU A 439 3.15 0.12 -16.15
C LEU A 439 1.63 0.07 -16.11
N VAL A 440 1.04 -0.57 -15.10
CA VAL A 440 -0.42 -0.60 -14.87
C VAL A 440 -0.99 0.79 -14.61
N ALA A 441 -0.18 1.65 -13.99
CA ALA A 441 -0.54 3.00 -13.58
C ALA A 441 0.15 4.05 -14.46
N SER A 442 0.26 3.77 -15.76
CA SER A 442 0.89 4.65 -16.74
C SER A 442 -0.10 5.26 -17.72
N ASP A 443 0.31 6.36 -18.33
CA ASP A 443 -0.36 6.96 -19.47
C ASP A 443 -0.06 6.18 -20.77
N VAL A 444 -0.56 6.65 -21.92
CA VAL A 444 -0.37 5.93 -23.20
C VAL A 444 1.09 5.84 -23.65
N ASN A 445 1.97 6.72 -23.17
CA ASN A 445 3.42 6.68 -23.44
C ASN A 445 4.19 5.86 -22.41
N GLY A 446 3.50 5.13 -21.53
CA GLY A 446 4.18 4.37 -20.47
C GLY A 446 4.69 5.23 -19.31
N GLU A 447 4.39 6.54 -19.29
CA GLU A 447 4.81 7.45 -18.22
C GLU A 447 3.88 7.34 -17.01
N SER A 448 4.45 7.19 -15.82
CA SER A 448 3.73 7.06 -14.55
C SER A 448 4.00 8.24 -13.61
N VAL A 449 3.15 8.41 -12.59
CA VAL A 449 3.47 9.32 -11.49
C VAL A 449 4.63 8.75 -10.64
N PRO A 450 5.49 9.62 -10.05
CA PRO A 450 6.67 9.15 -9.30
C PRO A 450 6.32 8.27 -8.09
N SER A 451 5.25 8.62 -7.37
CA SER A 451 4.89 7.93 -6.12
C SER A 451 3.96 6.75 -6.37
N GLY A 452 4.45 5.55 -6.07
CA GLY A 452 3.69 4.31 -5.97
C GLY A 452 2.53 4.39 -4.98
N PHE A 453 2.68 5.18 -3.90
CA PHE A 453 1.59 5.49 -2.98
C PHE A 453 0.37 6.08 -3.72
N SER A 454 0.61 7.04 -4.63
CA SER A 454 -0.46 7.67 -5.41
C SER A 454 -1.06 6.72 -6.44
N ARG A 455 -0.23 5.86 -7.03
CA ARG A 455 -0.68 4.83 -7.98
C ARG A 455 -1.62 3.82 -7.30
N ILE A 456 -1.24 3.33 -6.12
CA ILE A 456 -2.06 2.38 -5.34
C ILE A 456 -3.35 3.05 -4.81
N ASP A 457 -3.29 4.30 -4.35
CA ASP A 457 -4.52 5.01 -3.95
C ASP A 457 -5.50 5.11 -5.13
N ALA A 458 -5.01 5.44 -6.33
CA ALA A 458 -5.84 5.50 -7.52
C ALA A 458 -6.44 4.13 -7.88
N PHE A 459 -5.65 3.06 -7.85
CA PHE A 459 -6.14 1.69 -8.05
C PHE A 459 -7.23 1.32 -7.04
N ARG A 460 -7.03 1.61 -5.75
CA ARG A 460 -8.00 1.38 -4.68
C ARG A 460 -9.32 2.15 -4.87
N VAL A 461 -9.25 3.39 -5.39
CA VAL A 461 -10.47 4.15 -5.74
C VAL A 461 -11.32 3.41 -6.77
N GLY A 462 -10.67 2.69 -7.68
CA GLY A 462 -11.28 1.83 -8.68
C GLY A 462 -11.87 0.56 -8.11
N VAL A 463 -11.09 -0.17 -7.30
CA VAL A 463 -11.54 -1.40 -6.63
C VAL A 463 -12.86 -1.18 -5.86
N LEU A 464 -12.97 -0.01 -5.21
CA LEU A 464 -14.12 0.39 -4.40
C LEU A 464 -15.15 1.25 -5.15
N GLY A 465 -15.10 1.26 -6.47
CA GLY A 465 -15.84 2.23 -7.28
C GLY A 465 -16.26 1.73 -8.64
N GLU A 466 -16.91 2.64 -9.34
CA GLU A 466 -17.35 2.46 -10.73
C GLU A 466 -16.53 3.35 -11.66
N GLN A 467 -16.60 3.10 -12.96
CA GLN A 467 -15.87 3.85 -13.99
C GLN A 467 -16.03 5.37 -13.84
N GLU A 468 -17.25 5.87 -13.62
CA GLU A 468 -17.54 7.30 -13.48
C GLU A 468 -16.80 7.93 -12.29
N ARG A 469 -16.53 7.16 -11.23
CA ARG A 469 -15.74 7.64 -10.09
C ARG A 469 -14.31 7.94 -10.52
N CYS A 470 -13.71 7.10 -11.36
CA CYS A 470 -12.37 7.30 -11.90
C CYS A 470 -12.29 8.57 -12.76
N PHE A 471 -13.23 8.78 -13.70
CA PHE A 471 -13.28 9.98 -14.52
C PHE A 471 -13.52 11.26 -13.70
N LYS A 472 -14.37 11.19 -12.67
CA LYS A 472 -14.62 12.34 -11.79
C LYS A 472 -13.41 12.66 -10.91
N ARG A 473 -12.71 11.63 -10.44
CA ARG A 473 -11.56 11.77 -9.54
C ARG A 473 -10.32 12.26 -10.28
N PHE A 474 -10.10 11.72 -11.47
CA PHE A 474 -8.97 12.03 -12.33
C PHE A 474 -9.50 12.57 -13.67
N PRO A 475 -9.99 13.83 -13.74
CA PRO A 475 -10.58 14.37 -14.95
C PRO A 475 -9.54 14.76 -16.00
#